data_AF-A0A2V9S448-F1
#
_entry.id   AF-A0A2V9S448-F1
#
_cell.length_a   1.000
_cell.length_b   1.000
_cell.length_c   1.000
_cell.angle_alpha   90.00
_cell.angle_beta   90.00
_cell.angle_gamma   90.00
#
_symmetry.space_group_name_H-M   'P 1'
#
loop_
_entity.id
_entity.type
_entity.pdbx_description
1 polymer ?
#
loop_
_entity_poly.entity_id
_entity_poly.type
_entity_poly.pdbx_seq_one_letter_code
_entity_poly.pdbx_strand_id
1 'polypeptide(L)'
;MDKQEVAELVKVMEDEVNKGGFHQFFYNNAGDNTMEIIQALETIGALKMADIVKRAASMFPGGIPPKDRFVRQRILLANFPHAVAFESLNNEFFDYPDNLSSLVKRHLQQG
;
A
#
# COMPACT_ATOMS: atom_id res chain seq x y z
N MET A 1 -11.69 12.14 -2.74
CA MET A 1 -10.98 11.47 -3.84
C MET A 1 -12.00 11.18 -4.91
N ASP A 2 -11.63 11.37 -6.17
CA ASP A 2 -12.46 10.94 -7.29
C ASP A 2 -12.47 9.40 -7.42
N LYS A 3 -13.50 8.81 -8.04
CA LYS A 3 -13.59 7.33 -8.18
C LYS A 3 -12.43 6.76 -8.98
N GLN A 4 -12.00 7.48 -10.02
CA GLN A 4 -10.88 7.06 -10.85
C GLN A 4 -9.57 7.14 -10.07
N GLU A 5 -9.38 8.19 -9.28
CA GLU A 5 -8.23 8.35 -8.38
C GLU A 5 -8.14 7.21 -7.35
N VAL A 6 -9.27 6.84 -6.72
CA VAL A 6 -9.33 5.68 -5.79
C VAL A 6 -8.89 4.39 -6.50
N ALA A 7 -9.43 4.12 -7.70
CA ALA A 7 -9.09 2.92 -8.46
C ALA A 7 -7.61 2.89 -8.87
N GLU A 8 -7.04 4.03 -9.29
CA GLU A 8 -5.64 4.14 -9.69
C GLU A 8 -4.67 3.91 -8.54
N LEU A 9 -4.95 4.48 -7.36
CA LEU A 9 -4.13 4.28 -6.17
C LEU A 9 -4.09 2.83 -5.71
N VAL A 10 -5.26 2.17 -5.67
CA VAL A 10 -5.35 0.74 -5.32
C VAL A 10 -4.57 -0.10 -6.34
N LYS A 11 -4.76 0.14 -7.63
CA LYS A 11 -4.07 -0.59 -8.69
C LYS A 11 -2.55 -0.42 -8.64
N VAL A 12 -2.06 0.80 -8.47
CA VAL A 12 -0.61 1.08 -8.42
C VAL A 12 0.03 0.39 -7.21
N MET A 13 -0.63 0.40 -6.04
CA MET A 13 -0.14 -0.33 -4.88
C MET A 13 -0.14 -1.84 -5.13
N GLU A 14 -1.25 -2.39 -5.62
CA GLU A 14 -1.38 -3.81 -5.93
C GLU A 14 -0.29 -4.25 -6.91
N ASP A 15 -0.05 -3.50 -7.98
CA ASP A 15 0.99 -3.77 -8.97
C ASP A 15 2.41 -3.76 -8.36
N GLU A 16 2.74 -2.80 -7.50
CA GLU A 16 4.07 -2.70 -6.87
C GLU A 16 4.31 -3.82 -5.86
N VAL A 17 3.34 -4.08 -4.98
CA VAL A 17 3.48 -5.10 -3.93
C VAL A 17 3.52 -6.50 -4.56
N ASN A 18 2.74 -6.78 -5.60
CA ASN A 18 2.85 -8.06 -6.31
C ASN A 18 4.16 -8.24 -7.07
N LYS A 19 4.80 -7.16 -7.54
CA LYS A 19 6.08 -7.24 -8.26
C LYS A 19 7.29 -7.40 -7.35
N GLY A 20 7.28 -6.76 -6.17
CA GLY A 20 8.46 -6.74 -5.30
C GLY A 20 8.19 -6.54 -3.81
N GLY A 21 6.95 -6.71 -3.37
CA GLY A 21 6.54 -6.59 -1.98
C GLY A 21 6.58 -5.16 -1.43
N PHE A 22 6.28 -5.03 -0.13
CA PHE A 22 6.23 -3.74 0.56
C PHE A 22 7.55 -2.98 0.57
N HIS A 23 8.69 -3.68 0.60
CA HIS A 23 9.99 -3.00 0.52
C HIS A 23 10.15 -2.25 -0.80
N GLN A 24 9.80 -2.87 -1.94
CA GLN A 24 9.82 -2.17 -3.23
C GLN A 24 8.78 -1.05 -3.27
N PHE A 25 7.55 -1.30 -2.82
CA PHE A 25 6.48 -0.31 -2.75
C PHE A 25 6.92 0.97 -2.01
N PHE A 26 7.51 0.82 -0.82
CA PHE A 26 8.01 1.96 -0.05
C PHE A 26 9.26 2.61 -0.64
N TYR A 27 10.09 1.88 -1.38
CA TYR A 27 11.24 2.46 -2.07
C TYR A 27 10.81 3.30 -3.28
N ASN A 28 9.78 2.85 -4.00
CA ASN A 28 9.31 3.43 -5.26
C ASN A 28 8.34 4.60 -5.05
N ASN A 29 7.95 5.21 -6.17
CA ASN A 29 7.07 6.38 -6.24
C ASN A 29 5.68 6.12 -5.64
N ALA A 30 5.20 4.87 -5.71
CA ALA A 30 3.89 4.50 -5.14
C ALA A 30 3.81 4.78 -3.63
N GLY A 31 4.91 4.58 -2.91
CA GLY A 31 5.02 4.90 -1.48
C GLY A 31 4.80 6.38 -1.13
N ASP A 32 4.90 7.30 -2.11
CA ASP A 32 4.59 8.73 -1.91
C ASP A 32 3.12 8.93 -1.52
N ASN A 33 2.24 7.99 -1.88
CA ASN A 33 0.79 8.07 -1.66
C ASN A 33 0.31 7.06 -0.60
N THR A 34 1.17 6.65 0.33
CA THR A 34 0.82 5.58 1.30
C THR A 34 -0.47 5.90 2.07
N MET A 35 -0.67 7.14 2.52
CA MET A 35 -1.87 7.54 3.25
C MET A 35 -3.12 7.53 2.37
N GLU A 36 -3.00 8.06 1.15
CA GLU A 36 -4.08 8.11 0.17
C GLU A 36 -4.48 6.71 -0.30
N ILE A 37 -3.52 5.78 -0.41
CA ILE A 37 -3.76 4.37 -0.72
C ILE A 37 -4.53 3.69 0.41
N ILE A 38 -4.15 3.93 1.67
CA ILE A 38 -4.88 3.40 2.83
C ILE A 38 -6.34 3.90 2.80
N GLN A 39 -6.54 5.20 2.57
CA GLN A 39 -7.88 5.79 2.45
C GLN A 39 -8.66 5.23 1.25
N ALA A 40 -8.00 4.98 0.12
CA ALA A 40 -8.61 4.39 -1.07
C ALA A 40 -9.10 2.96 -0.79
N LEU A 41 -8.28 2.13 -0.13
CA LEU A 41 -8.66 0.77 0.29
C LEU A 41 -9.87 0.80 1.24
N GLU A 42 -9.88 1.70 2.21
CA GLU A 42 -11.03 1.89 3.11
C GLU A 42 -12.28 2.34 2.36
N THR A 43 -12.13 3.26 1.40
CA THR A 43 -13.22 3.80 0.57
C THR A 43 -13.92 2.70 -0.23
N ILE A 44 -13.17 1.73 -0.76
CA ILE A 44 -13.75 0.59 -1.48
C ILE A 44 -14.18 -0.57 -0.56
N GLY A 45 -13.98 -0.45 0.74
CA GLY A 45 -14.32 -1.48 1.73
C GLY A 45 -13.31 -2.63 1.84
N ALA A 46 -12.10 -2.48 1.29
CA ALA A 46 -11.01 -3.47 1.39
C ALA A 46 -10.28 -3.34 2.74
N LEU A 47 -11.00 -3.56 3.85
CA LEU A 47 -10.53 -3.23 5.19
C LEU A 47 -9.36 -4.10 5.66
N LYS A 48 -9.28 -5.37 5.22
CA LYS A 48 -8.16 -6.24 5.60
C LYS A 48 -6.90 -5.88 4.83
N MET A 49 -7.05 -5.55 3.54
CA MET A 49 -5.94 -4.98 2.76
C MET A 49 -5.46 -3.65 3.35
N ALA A 50 -6.38 -2.76 3.73
CA ALA A 50 -6.04 -1.49 4.38
C ALA A 50 -5.25 -1.72 5.69
N ASP A 51 -5.65 -2.69 6.50
CA ASP A 51 -4.93 -3.06 7.73
C ASP A 51 -3.50 -3.54 7.46
N ILE A 52 -3.30 -4.40 6.46
CA ILE A 52 -1.96 -4.89 6.09
C ILE A 52 -1.06 -3.72 5.68
N VAL A 53 -1.54 -2.81 4.82
CA VAL A 53 -0.78 -1.63 4.39
C VAL A 53 -0.48 -0.71 5.57
N LYS A 54 -1.45 -0.49 6.48
CA LYS A 54 -1.24 0.28 7.71
C LYS A 54 -0.17 -0.33 8.60
N ARG A 55 -0.18 -1.64 8.81
CA ARG A 55 0.83 -2.34 9.60
C ARG A 55 2.22 -2.21 8.97
N ALA A 56 2.32 -2.41 7.65
CA ALA A 56 3.57 -2.19 6.92
C ALA A 56 4.08 -0.74 7.07
N ALA A 57 3.17 0.23 6.94
CA ALA A 57 3.50 1.65 7.08
C ALA A 57 3.90 2.03 8.52
N SER A 58 3.27 1.42 9.51
CA SER A 58 3.53 1.67 10.95
C SER A 58 4.91 1.25 11.42
N MET A 59 5.62 0.44 10.62
CA MET A 59 7.01 0.08 10.89
C MET A 59 7.94 1.29 10.76
N PHE A 60 7.59 2.32 9.98
CA PHE A 60 8.39 3.53 9.89
C PHE A 60 8.40 4.30 11.22
N PRO A 61 9.54 4.90 11.62
CA PRO A 61 9.58 5.85 12.72
C PRO A 61 8.52 6.96 12.54
N GLY A 62 7.69 7.17 13.56
CA GLY A 62 6.54 8.08 13.50
C GLY A 62 5.23 7.44 13.04
N GLY A 63 5.22 6.13 12.76
CA GLY A 63 4.02 5.36 12.45
C GLY A 63 3.50 5.51 11.02
N ILE A 64 4.20 6.26 10.16
CA ILE A 64 3.88 6.43 8.75
C ILE A 64 5.14 6.78 7.95
N PRO A 65 5.33 6.26 6.73
CA PRO A 65 6.42 6.67 5.88
C PRO A 65 6.28 8.13 5.43
N PRO A 66 7.38 8.89 5.35
CA PRO A 66 7.36 10.23 4.79
C PRO A 66 6.88 10.27 3.33
N LYS A 67 6.13 11.31 2.98
CA LYS A 67 5.71 11.57 1.59
C LYS A 67 6.89 11.91 0.68
N ASP A 68 7.89 12.61 1.21
CA ASP A 68 9.14 12.85 0.48
C ASP A 68 9.88 11.53 0.25
N ARG A 69 10.08 11.20 -1.03
CA ARG A 69 10.69 9.94 -1.45
C ARG A 69 12.10 9.76 -0.94
N PHE A 70 12.95 10.78 -1.01
CA PHE A 70 14.36 10.66 -0.63
C PHE A 70 14.51 10.52 0.88
N VAL A 71 13.67 11.20 1.65
CA VAL A 71 13.61 11.00 3.11
C VAL A 71 13.12 9.59 3.43
N ARG A 72 12.03 9.13 2.81
CA ARG A 72 11.49 7.79 3.02
C ARG A 72 12.49 6.68 2.64
N GLN A 73 13.14 6.77 1.49
CA GLN A 73 14.16 5.80 1.05
C GLN A 73 15.31 5.71 2.04
N ARG A 74 15.80 6.85 2.55
CA ARG A 74 16.87 6.87 3.55
C ARG A 74 16.47 6.15 4.83
N ILE A 75 15.25 6.41 5.31
CA ILE A 75 14.72 5.74 6.51
C ILE A 75 14.51 4.25 6.26
N LEU A 76 13.91 3.89 5.11
CA LEU A 76 13.67 2.51 4.71
C LEU A 76 14.98 1.71 4.69
N LEU A 77 16.00 2.21 3.97
CA LEU A 77 17.29 1.51 3.86
C LEU A 77 18.07 1.46 5.18
N ALA A 78 17.92 2.46 6.05
CA ALA A 78 18.60 2.48 7.35
C ALA A 78 17.97 1.52 8.38
N ASN A 79 16.64 1.33 8.35
CA ASN A 79 15.92 0.52 9.35
C ASN A 79 15.56 -0.87 8.84
N PHE A 80 15.34 -1.01 7.52
CA PHE A 80 14.88 -2.21 6.85
C PHE A 80 15.72 -2.47 5.59
N PRO A 81 17.04 -2.70 5.71
CA PRO A 81 17.94 -2.81 4.55
C PRO A 81 17.63 -4.01 3.62
N HIS A 82 16.79 -4.94 4.06
CA HIS A 82 16.46 -6.16 3.35
C HIS A 82 14.94 -6.36 3.30
N ALA A 83 14.44 -6.84 2.16
CA ALA A 83 13.01 -7.05 1.92
C ALA A 83 12.36 -8.04 2.91
N VAL A 84 13.15 -8.94 3.51
CA VAL A 84 12.69 -9.92 4.52
C VAL A 84 11.98 -9.27 5.71
N ALA A 85 12.28 -8.00 6.00
CA ALA A 85 11.60 -7.24 7.07
C ALA A 85 10.07 -7.17 6.89
N PHE A 86 9.58 -7.29 5.65
CA PHE A 86 8.16 -7.22 5.33
C PHE A 86 7.56 -8.57 4.89
N GLU A 87 8.31 -9.68 4.97
CA GLU A 87 7.91 -10.96 4.38
C GLU A 87 6.57 -11.48 4.91
N SER A 88 6.33 -11.42 6.22
CA SER A 88 5.04 -11.82 6.80
C SER A 88 3.87 -11.02 6.22
N LEU A 89 4.04 -9.70 6.08
CA LEU A 89 3.00 -8.80 5.56
C LEU A 89 2.80 -8.99 4.06
N ASN A 90 3.87 -9.28 3.31
CA ASN A 90 3.77 -9.65 1.91
C ASN A 90 2.92 -10.91 1.75
N ASN A 91 3.17 -11.94 2.57
CA ASN A 91 2.39 -13.18 2.52
C ASN A 91 0.90 -12.94 2.82
N GLU A 92 0.60 -12.17 3.87
CA GLU A 92 -0.79 -11.79 4.17
C GLU A 92 -1.44 -11.01 3.02
N PHE A 93 -0.69 -10.16 2.32
CA PHE A 93 -1.19 -9.46 1.14
C PHE A 93 -1.44 -10.42 -0.03
N PHE A 94 -0.53 -11.36 -0.27
CA PHE A 94 -0.61 -12.36 -1.33
C PHE A 94 -1.68 -13.43 -1.10
N ASP A 95 -2.20 -13.56 0.11
CA ASP A 95 -3.39 -14.37 0.41
C ASP A 95 -4.68 -13.72 -0.12
N TYR A 96 -4.62 -12.46 -0.58
CA TYR A 96 -5.76 -11.70 -1.11
C TYR A 96 -7.01 -11.75 -0.21
N PRO A 97 -6.92 -11.29 1.04
CA PRO A 97 -8.03 -11.39 1.99
C PRO A 97 -9.27 -10.56 1.61
N ASP A 98 -9.11 -9.59 0.70
CA ASP A 98 -10.19 -8.85 0.04
C ASP A 98 -10.05 -8.96 -1.49
N ASN A 99 -11.16 -9.13 -2.20
CA ASN A 99 -11.17 -9.18 -3.67
C ASN A 99 -11.10 -7.76 -4.25
N LEU A 100 -9.89 -7.20 -4.35
CA LEU A 100 -9.62 -5.84 -4.81
C LEU A 100 -10.27 -5.54 -6.16
N SER A 101 -10.13 -6.44 -7.14
CA SER A 101 -10.72 -6.27 -8.48
C SER A 101 -12.25 -6.08 -8.43
N SER A 102 -12.95 -6.90 -7.65
CA SER A 102 -14.41 -6.81 -7.50
C SER A 102 -14.84 -5.54 -6.76
N LEU A 103 -14.07 -5.13 -5.74
CA LEU A 103 -14.36 -3.93 -4.96
C LEU A 103 -14.13 -2.66 -5.77
N VAL A 104 -13.01 -2.55 -6.49
CA VAL A 104 -12.71 -1.43 -7.40
C VAL A 104 -13.77 -1.35 -8.50
N LYS A 105 -14.12 -2.47 -9.15
CA LYS A 105 -15.16 -2.50 -10.18
C LYS A 105 -16.50 -1.99 -9.63
N ARG A 106 -16.90 -2.44 -8.43
CA ARG A 106 -18.14 -1.98 -7.79
C ARG A 106 -18.08 -0.48 -7.52
N HIS A 107 -16.97 0.04 -6.99
CA HIS A 107 -16.80 1.46 -6.69
C HIS A 107 -16.94 2.34 -7.94
N LEU A 108 -16.35 1.93 -9.07
CA LEU A 108 -16.44 2.63 -10.35
C LEU A 108 -17.85 2.60 -10.97
N GLN A 109 -18.63 1.54 -10.70
CA GLN A 109 -19.98 1.34 -11.26
C GLN A 109 -21.11 1.93 -10.41
N GLN A 110 -20.85 2.23 -9.14
CA GLN A 110 -21.82 2.94 -8.31
C GLN A 110 -22.02 4.33 -8.93
N GLY A 111 -23.24 4.67 -9.32
CA GLY A 111 -23.62 5.93 -9.97
C GLY A 111 -25.12 6.09 -9.88
#